data_AF-A0A538I0M9-F1
#
_entry.id   AF-A0A538I0M9-F1
#
_cell.length_a   1.000
_cell.length_b   1.000
_cell.length_c   1.000
_cell.angle_alpha   90.00
_cell.angle_beta   90.00
_cell.angle_gamma   90.00
#
_symmetry.space_group_name_H-M   'P 1'
#
loop_
_entity.id
_entity.type
_entity.pdbx_description
1 polymer ?
#
loop_
_entity_poly.entity_id
_entity_poly.type
_entity_poly.pdbx_seq_one_letter_code
_entity_poly.pdbx_strand_id
1 'polypeptide(L)'
;MKRPPVATRAPLAVAGFLAVPLFFASLMASSLAFERAHREHGALAGTTSSVEGKIWAAALVPSLILVGVGVLATMWRHGLYVACAAAVALALAVTSNLDEWARRHALRFPLGEDLIAANDPSNHLDRGQWEATAKQTALSLAHWTIALASVAALIAVMLELRRRRGPVPPTPPLPPEIAEGESHAVRSWTWRNPWGRR
;
A
#
# COMPACT_ATOMS: atom_id res chain seq x y z
N MET A 1 35.09 17.37 10.90
CA MET A 1 34.33 16.09 10.95
C MET A 1 33.03 16.22 10.17
N LYS A 2 32.85 15.47 9.07
CA LYS A 2 31.54 15.37 8.39
C LYS A 2 30.67 14.43 9.22
N ARG A 3 29.51 14.87 9.70
CA ARG A 3 28.54 13.98 10.35
C ARG A 3 28.14 12.88 9.36
N PRO A 4 28.04 11.60 9.78
CA PRO A 4 27.55 10.55 8.92
C PRO A 4 26.12 10.91 8.45
N PRO A 5 25.77 10.63 7.18
CA PRO A 5 24.42 10.87 6.71
C PRO A 5 23.44 10.08 7.57
N VAL A 6 22.42 10.75 8.11
CA VAL A 6 21.36 10.08 8.86
C VAL A 6 20.65 9.12 7.92
N ALA A 7 20.70 7.82 8.23
CA ALA A 7 20.00 6.80 7.46
C ALA A 7 18.49 7.10 7.44
N THR A 8 17.92 7.23 6.26
CA THR A 8 16.50 7.50 6.09
C THR A 8 15.71 6.22 6.41
N ARG A 9 14.77 6.32 7.36
CA ARG A 9 13.83 5.24 7.70
C ARG A 9 12.64 5.16 6.74
N ALA A 10 12.56 6.04 5.74
CA ALA A 10 11.45 6.11 4.79
C ALA A 10 11.23 4.80 3.99
N PRO A 11 12.27 4.11 3.48
CA PRO A 11 12.07 2.86 2.74
C PRO A 11 11.41 1.78 3.61
N LEU A 12 11.84 1.65 4.86
CA LEU A 12 11.28 0.68 5.81
C LEU A 12 9.84 1.03 6.19
N ALA A 13 9.54 2.32 6.43
CA ALA A 13 8.19 2.75 6.75
C ALA A 13 7.20 2.47 5.61
N VAL A 14 7.59 2.78 4.36
CA VAL A 14 6.76 2.51 3.18
C VAL A 14 6.63 1.01 2.94
N ALA A 15 7.70 0.23 3.06
CA ALA A 15 7.65 -1.22 2.95
C ALA A 15 6.71 -1.85 3.99
N GLY A 16 6.81 -1.44 5.26
CA GLY A 16 5.93 -1.92 6.34
C GLY A 16 4.46 -1.57 6.11
N PHE A 17 4.17 -0.36 5.62
CA PHE A 17 2.81 0.06 5.28
C PHE A 17 2.23 -0.77 4.11
N LEU A 18 3.00 -0.94 3.03
CA LEU A 18 2.57 -1.70 1.85
C LEU A 18 2.52 -3.22 2.08
N ALA A 19 3.22 -3.73 3.11
CA ALA A 19 3.19 -5.14 3.47
C ALA A 19 1.81 -5.61 3.96
N VAL A 20 0.97 -4.71 4.49
CA VAL A 20 -0.38 -5.03 4.99
C VAL A 20 -1.33 -5.41 3.85
N PRO A 21 -1.60 -4.56 2.84
CA PRO A 21 -2.46 -4.97 1.72
C PRO A 21 -1.85 -6.14 0.93
N LEU A 22 -0.52 -6.23 0.83
CA LEU A 22 0.15 -7.36 0.19
C LEU A 22 -0.07 -8.67 0.96
N PHE A 23 -0.09 -8.63 2.29
CA PHE A 23 -0.38 -9.80 3.14
C PHE A 23 -1.78 -10.33 2.84
N PHE A 24 -2.80 -9.47 2.84
CA PHE A 24 -4.17 -9.87 2.55
C PHE A 24 -4.34 -10.37 1.11
N ALA A 25 -3.67 -9.72 0.13
CA ALA A 25 -3.68 -10.22 -1.25
C ALA A 25 -3.07 -11.63 -1.34
N SER A 26 -1.95 -11.86 -0.65
CA SER A 26 -1.28 -13.16 -0.58
C SER A 26 -2.12 -14.20 0.16
N LEU A 27 -2.87 -13.80 1.19
CA LEU A 27 -3.78 -14.66 1.93
C LEU A 27 -4.90 -15.19 1.03
N MET A 28 -5.61 -14.32 0.32
CA MET A 28 -6.66 -14.71 -0.63
C MET A 28 -6.09 -15.61 -1.74
N ALA A 29 -4.91 -15.26 -2.26
CA ALA A 29 -4.26 -16.05 -3.31
C ALA A 29 -3.80 -17.43 -2.81
N SER A 30 -3.27 -17.52 -1.59
CA SER A 30 -2.81 -18.76 -0.96
C SER A 30 -3.97 -19.69 -0.59
N SER A 31 -5.10 -19.13 -0.15
CA SER A 31 -6.33 -19.91 0.09
C SER A 31 -6.79 -20.56 -1.23
N LEU A 32 -6.89 -19.82 -2.34
CA LEU A 32 -7.18 -20.40 -3.67
C LEU A 32 -6.18 -21.50 -4.08
N ALA A 33 -4.89 -21.31 -3.76
CA ALA A 33 -3.84 -22.24 -4.15
C ALA A 33 -3.83 -23.55 -3.34
N PHE A 34 -4.01 -23.47 -2.01
CA PHE A 34 -3.73 -24.58 -1.09
C PHE A 34 -4.95 -25.21 -0.45
N GLU A 35 -6.07 -24.50 -0.42
CA GLU A 35 -7.28 -25.00 0.23
C GLU A 35 -7.82 -26.25 -0.44
N ARG A 36 -8.20 -27.24 0.38
CA ARG A 36 -8.63 -28.57 -0.03
C ARG A 36 -9.83 -28.98 0.80
N ALA A 37 -10.84 -29.55 0.13
CA ALA A 37 -11.95 -30.21 0.79
C ALA A 37 -11.43 -31.40 1.58
N HIS A 38 -11.67 -31.43 2.89
CA HIS A 38 -11.36 -32.58 3.73
C HIS A 38 -12.64 -33.41 3.95
N ARG A 39 -12.50 -34.73 3.90
CA ARG A 39 -13.59 -35.69 4.11
C ARG A 39 -13.13 -36.68 5.17
N GLU A 40 -13.81 -36.72 6.30
CA GLU A 40 -13.63 -37.77 7.32
C GLU A 40 -14.87 -38.66 7.36
N HIS A 41 -14.68 -39.99 7.26
CA HIS A 41 -15.74 -40.99 7.43
C HIS A 41 -17.01 -40.78 6.56
N GLY A 42 -16.85 -40.27 5.33
CA GLY A 42 -17.96 -40.02 4.41
C GLY A 42 -18.72 -38.72 4.70
N ALA A 43 -18.41 -38.03 5.80
CA ALA A 43 -18.84 -36.67 6.10
C ALA A 43 -17.74 -35.67 5.74
N LEU A 44 -18.15 -34.45 5.39
CA LEU A 44 -17.23 -33.36 5.11
C LEU A 44 -16.71 -32.79 6.44
N ALA A 45 -15.40 -32.84 6.64
CA ALA A 45 -14.73 -32.22 7.77
C ALA A 45 -14.02 -30.95 7.29
N GLY A 46 -13.90 -29.93 8.15
CA GLY A 46 -13.24 -28.67 7.80
C GLY A 46 -11.77 -28.81 7.42
N THR A 47 -11.12 -27.70 7.08
CA THR A 47 -9.68 -27.69 6.75
C THR A 47 -8.85 -28.25 7.89
N THR A 48 -7.95 -29.20 7.60
CA THR A 48 -7.00 -29.68 8.61
C THR A 48 -6.06 -28.56 9.07
N SER A 49 -5.67 -28.54 10.34
CA SER A 49 -4.74 -27.55 10.91
C SER A 49 -3.42 -27.42 10.13
N SER A 50 -2.97 -28.50 9.48
CA SER A 50 -1.77 -28.51 8.63
C SER A 50 -1.94 -27.68 7.34
N VAL A 51 -3.13 -27.66 6.74
CA VAL A 51 -3.41 -26.89 5.51
C VAL A 51 -3.55 -25.41 5.85
N GLU A 52 -4.28 -25.10 6.93
CA GLU A 52 -4.41 -23.75 7.43
C GLU A 52 -3.04 -23.12 7.73
N GLY A 53 -2.16 -23.85 8.44
CA GLY A 53 -0.80 -23.39 8.70
C GLY A 53 0.01 -23.09 7.44
N LYS A 54 -0.18 -23.87 6.37
CA LYS A 54 0.48 -23.61 5.06
C LYS A 54 -0.05 -22.35 4.40
N ILE A 55 -1.35 -22.10 4.48
CA ILE A 55 -1.97 -20.87 3.93
C ILE A 55 -1.40 -19.65 4.65
N TRP A 56 -1.39 -19.65 5.99
CA TRP A 56 -0.82 -18.55 6.77
C TRP A 56 0.67 -18.33 6.51
N ALA A 57 1.45 -19.43 6.47
CA ALA A 57 2.88 -19.34 6.18
C ALA A 57 3.14 -18.74 4.80
N ALA A 58 2.44 -19.23 3.75
CA ALA A 58 2.57 -18.71 2.39
C ALA A 58 2.12 -17.24 2.28
N ALA A 59 1.03 -16.88 2.98
CA ALA A 59 0.52 -15.51 3.01
C ALA A 59 1.54 -14.50 3.55
N LEU A 60 2.32 -14.89 4.57
CA LEU A 60 3.33 -14.03 5.19
C LEU A 60 4.59 -13.82 4.32
N VAL A 61 4.93 -14.75 3.43
CA VAL A 61 6.21 -14.72 2.69
C VAL A 61 6.40 -13.41 1.92
N PRO A 62 5.46 -12.93 1.06
CA PRO A 62 5.67 -11.69 0.31
C PRO A 62 5.84 -10.47 1.22
N SER A 63 5.08 -10.39 2.31
CA SER A 63 5.15 -9.27 3.26
C SER A 63 6.47 -9.26 4.02
N LEU A 64 6.97 -10.42 4.45
CA LEU A 64 8.29 -10.53 5.08
C LEU A 64 9.42 -10.19 4.12
N ILE A 65 9.34 -10.65 2.85
CA ILE A 65 10.29 -10.26 1.80
C ILE A 65 10.29 -8.74 1.62
N LEU A 66 9.11 -8.12 1.53
CA LEU A 66 9.01 -6.67 1.34
C LEU A 66 9.61 -5.89 2.50
N VAL A 67 9.31 -6.29 3.75
CA VAL A 67 9.91 -5.68 4.95
C VAL A 67 11.43 -5.86 4.96
N GLY A 68 11.93 -7.07 4.64
CA GLY A 68 13.36 -7.34 4.53
C GLY A 68 14.05 -6.47 3.47
N VAL A 69 13.43 -6.32 2.29
CA VAL A 69 13.89 -5.37 1.26
C VAL A 69 13.87 -3.94 1.80
N GLY A 70 12.83 -3.55 2.54
CA GLY A 70 12.74 -2.24 3.18
C GLY A 70 13.88 -1.96 4.16
N VAL A 71 14.28 -2.96 4.97
CA VAL A 71 15.44 -2.88 5.88
C VAL A 71 16.72 -2.67 5.08
N LEU A 72 16.99 -3.52 4.09
CA LEU A 72 18.19 -3.41 3.25
C LEU A 72 18.23 -2.09 2.47
N ALA A 73 17.08 -1.63 2.01
CA ALA A 73 16.93 -0.38 1.27
C ALA A 73 17.34 0.85 2.09
N THR A 74 17.26 0.81 3.43
CA THR A 74 17.74 1.93 4.27
C THR A 74 19.24 2.21 4.11
N MET A 75 20.01 1.25 3.58
CA MET A 75 21.44 1.38 3.33
C MET A 75 21.77 2.16 2.04
N TRP A 76 20.79 2.39 1.16
CA TRP A 76 21.00 3.06 -0.12
C TRP A 76 20.30 4.43 -0.19
N ARG A 77 20.96 5.40 -0.82
CA ARG A 77 20.41 6.75 -1.06
C ARG A 77 19.07 6.72 -1.81
N HIS A 78 18.88 5.74 -2.69
CA HIS A 78 17.68 5.57 -3.51
C HIS A 78 16.81 4.39 -3.04
N GLY A 79 17.00 3.94 -1.79
CA GLY A 79 16.32 2.78 -1.25
C GLY A 79 14.79 2.84 -1.32
N LEU A 80 14.19 4.03 -1.23
CA LEU A 80 12.74 4.17 -1.34
C LEU A 80 12.21 3.66 -2.69
N TYR A 81 12.92 3.92 -3.78
CA TYR A 81 12.56 3.41 -5.11
C TYR A 81 12.70 1.90 -5.19
N VAL A 82 13.71 1.32 -4.53
CA VAL A 82 13.90 -0.13 -4.42
C VAL A 82 12.73 -0.77 -3.68
N ALA A 83 12.30 -0.20 -2.55
CA ALA A 83 11.14 -0.68 -1.80
C ALA A 83 9.84 -0.58 -2.61
N CYS A 84 9.62 0.52 -3.34
CA CYS A 84 8.44 0.69 -4.20
C CYS A 84 8.46 -0.32 -5.36
N ALA A 85 9.59 -0.49 -6.04
CA ALA A 85 9.73 -1.46 -7.12
C ALA A 85 9.50 -2.90 -6.65
N ALA A 86 10.03 -3.25 -5.47
CA ALA A 86 9.80 -4.56 -4.86
C ALA A 86 8.33 -4.78 -4.51
N ALA A 87 7.63 -3.77 -3.96
CA ALA A 87 6.20 -3.87 -3.68
C ALA A 87 5.38 -4.14 -4.95
N VAL A 88 5.69 -3.43 -6.05
CA VAL A 88 5.05 -3.65 -7.35
C VAL A 88 5.33 -5.07 -7.87
N ALA A 89 6.60 -5.49 -7.87
CA ALA A 89 6.99 -6.81 -8.34
C ALA A 89 6.31 -7.94 -7.55
N LEU A 90 6.23 -7.81 -6.22
CA LEU A 90 5.56 -8.80 -5.36
C LEU A 90 4.03 -8.80 -5.57
N ALA A 91 3.40 -7.64 -5.73
CA ALA A 91 1.97 -7.56 -6.03
C ALA A 91 1.62 -8.25 -7.36
N LEU A 92 2.46 -8.08 -8.39
CA LEU A 92 2.32 -8.77 -9.68
C LEU A 92 2.60 -10.28 -9.54
N ALA A 93 3.64 -10.66 -8.78
CA ALA A 93 3.99 -12.06 -8.58
C ALA A 93 2.87 -12.84 -7.88
N VAL A 94 2.31 -12.29 -6.79
CA VAL A 94 1.19 -12.89 -6.04
C VAL A 94 -0.04 -13.09 -6.91
N THR A 95 -0.30 -12.17 -7.84
CA THR A 95 -1.52 -12.20 -8.67
C THR A 95 -1.37 -12.95 -10.00
N SER A 96 -0.14 -13.31 -10.39
CA SER A 96 0.19 -13.90 -11.69
C SER A 96 -0.55 -15.20 -12.04
N ASN A 97 -0.93 -16.00 -11.04
CA ASN A 97 -1.53 -17.32 -11.23
C ASN A 97 -2.95 -17.45 -10.67
N LEU A 98 -3.61 -16.32 -10.34
CA LEU A 98 -4.93 -16.34 -9.69
C LEU A 98 -5.99 -17.07 -10.51
N ASP A 99 -5.97 -16.94 -11.84
CA ASP A 99 -6.92 -17.64 -12.72
C ASP A 99 -6.78 -19.16 -12.65
N GLU A 100 -5.54 -19.63 -12.70
CA GLU A 100 -5.24 -21.06 -12.61
C GLU A 100 -5.57 -21.61 -11.22
N TRP A 101 -5.29 -20.84 -10.16
CA TRP A 101 -5.59 -21.23 -8.79
C TRP A 101 -7.10 -21.26 -8.54
N ALA A 102 -7.85 -20.24 -8.97
CA ALA A 102 -9.30 -20.21 -8.88
C ALA A 102 -9.96 -21.35 -9.66
N ARG A 103 -9.50 -21.63 -10.89
CA ARG A 103 -9.99 -22.77 -11.68
C ARG A 103 -9.73 -24.10 -10.97
N ARG A 104 -8.51 -24.33 -10.49
CA ARG A 104 -8.17 -25.56 -9.75
C ARG A 104 -8.92 -25.66 -8.43
N HIS A 105 -9.22 -24.54 -7.77
CA HIS A 105 -10.03 -24.52 -6.57
C HIS A 105 -11.47 -24.95 -6.87
N ALA A 106 -12.11 -24.34 -7.87
CA ALA A 106 -13.47 -24.70 -8.28
C ALA A 106 -13.63 -26.18 -8.68
N LEU A 107 -12.57 -26.80 -9.22
CA LEU A 107 -12.55 -28.25 -9.50
C LEU A 107 -12.49 -29.12 -8.24
N ARG A 108 -11.84 -28.63 -7.17
CA ARG A 108 -11.80 -29.30 -5.86
C ARG A 108 -13.13 -29.15 -5.11
N PHE A 109 -13.87 -28.09 -5.39
CA PHE A 109 -15.13 -27.72 -4.73
C PHE A 109 -16.30 -27.62 -5.72
N PRO A 110 -16.73 -28.74 -6.33
CA PRO A 110 -17.75 -28.71 -7.39
C PRO A 110 -19.16 -28.30 -6.91
N LEU A 111 -19.40 -28.25 -5.60
CA LEU A 111 -20.67 -27.79 -5.02
C LEU A 111 -20.57 -26.38 -4.40
N GLY A 112 -19.41 -25.72 -4.46
CA GLY A 112 -19.10 -24.48 -3.74
C GLY A 112 -18.16 -24.71 -2.55
N GLU A 113 -17.59 -23.64 -2.00
CA GLU A 113 -16.66 -23.66 -0.84
C GLU A 113 -17.31 -24.32 0.38
N ASP A 114 -18.55 -23.93 0.69
CA ASP A 114 -19.31 -24.46 1.82
C ASP A 114 -19.75 -25.92 1.59
N LEU A 115 -19.65 -26.41 0.35
CA LEU A 115 -20.08 -27.75 -0.10
C LEU A 115 -21.54 -28.08 0.28
N ILE A 116 -22.33 -27.05 0.59
CA ILE A 116 -23.75 -27.11 0.86
C ILE A 116 -24.48 -27.31 -0.48
N ALA A 117 -25.55 -28.11 -0.48
CA ALA A 117 -26.35 -28.30 -1.69
C ALA A 117 -26.95 -26.97 -2.14
N ALA A 118 -27.01 -26.73 -3.45
CA ALA A 118 -27.53 -25.46 -4.02
C ALA A 118 -28.98 -25.13 -3.61
N ASN A 119 -29.76 -26.13 -3.18
CA ASN A 119 -31.14 -25.97 -2.74
C ASN A 119 -31.28 -25.83 -1.21
N ASP A 120 -30.18 -25.81 -0.46
CA ASP A 120 -30.22 -25.65 0.98
C ASP A 120 -30.39 -24.17 1.35
N PRO A 121 -31.34 -23.80 2.22
CA PRO A 121 -31.55 -22.41 2.64
C PRO A 121 -30.36 -21.81 3.41
N SER A 122 -29.42 -22.63 3.90
CA SER A 122 -28.17 -22.17 4.52
C SER A 122 -27.06 -21.87 3.52
N ASN A 123 -27.26 -22.17 2.23
CA ASN A 123 -26.30 -21.82 1.20
C ASN A 123 -26.43 -20.32 0.85
N HIS A 124 -25.50 -19.51 1.35
CA HIS A 124 -25.49 -18.06 1.11
C HIS A 124 -24.63 -17.66 -0.10
N LEU A 125 -23.88 -18.60 -0.68
CA LEU A 125 -22.97 -18.34 -1.79
C LEU A 125 -23.33 -19.20 -3.00
N ASP A 126 -23.43 -18.54 -4.16
CA ASP A 126 -23.56 -19.25 -5.42
C ASP A 126 -22.26 -20.00 -5.75
N ARG A 127 -22.38 -21.10 -6.50
CA ARG A 127 -21.23 -21.89 -6.93
C ARG A 127 -20.23 -21.01 -7.70
N GLY A 128 -18.98 -20.98 -7.24
CA GLY A 128 -17.91 -20.18 -7.86
C GLY A 128 -17.86 -18.72 -7.42
N GLN A 129 -18.84 -18.25 -6.64
CA GLN A 129 -18.91 -16.87 -6.17
C GLN A 129 -17.75 -16.54 -5.23
N TRP A 130 -17.37 -17.48 -4.35
CA TRP A 130 -16.23 -17.31 -3.48
C TRP A 130 -14.92 -17.18 -4.27
N GLU A 131 -14.66 -18.06 -5.23
CA GLU A 131 -13.43 -18.00 -6.03
C GLU A 131 -13.33 -16.69 -6.81
N ALA A 132 -14.47 -16.23 -7.36
CA ALA A 132 -14.55 -14.96 -8.04
C ALA A 132 -14.27 -13.79 -7.08
N THR A 133 -14.88 -13.79 -5.90
CA THR A 133 -14.71 -12.74 -4.88
C THR A 133 -13.30 -12.71 -4.33
N ALA A 134 -12.71 -13.87 -4.04
CA ALA A 134 -11.36 -14.02 -3.56
C ALA A 134 -10.33 -13.51 -4.59
N LYS A 135 -10.49 -13.91 -5.85
CA LYS A 135 -9.68 -13.41 -6.96
C LYS A 135 -9.81 -11.89 -7.10
N GLN A 136 -11.03 -11.35 -7.13
CA GLN A 136 -11.26 -9.91 -7.29
C GLN A 136 -10.67 -9.11 -6.11
N THR A 137 -10.81 -9.62 -4.89
CA THR A 137 -10.23 -9.00 -3.70
C THR A 137 -8.70 -8.98 -3.77
N ALA A 138 -8.08 -10.11 -4.11
CA ALA A 138 -6.62 -10.19 -4.29
C ALA A 138 -6.12 -9.21 -5.36
N LEU A 139 -6.81 -9.15 -6.51
CA LEU A 139 -6.49 -8.20 -7.57
C LEU A 139 -6.66 -6.75 -7.11
N SER A 140 -7.76 -6.42 -6.45
CA SER A 140 -8.03 -5.07 -5.95
C SER A 140 -6.93 -4.61 -4.98
N LEU A 141 -6.55 -5.45 -4.01
CA LEU A 141 -5.48 -5.16 -3.05
C LEU A 141 -4.12 -5.00 -3.74
N ALA A 142 -3.82 -5.82 -4.75
CA ALA A 142 -2.60 -5.68 -5.54
C ALA A 142 -2.56 -4.36 -6.31
N HIS A 143 -3.66 -3.96 -6.96
CA HIS A 143 -3.77 -2.67 -7.66
C HIS A 143 -3.59 -1.49 -6.71
N TRP A 144 -4.23 -1.51 -5.53
CA TRP A 144 -4.03 -0.48 -4.51
C TRP A 144 -2.59 -0.43 -4.01
N THR A 145 -1.94 -1.58 -3.82
CA THR A 145 -0.52 -1.66 -3.43
C THR A 145 0.37 -1.00 -4.48
N ILE A 146 0.13 -1.28 -5.77
CA ILE A 146 0.86 -0.69 -6.90
C ILE A 146 0.63 0.83 -6.96
N ALA A 147 -0.62 1.28 -6.81
CA ALA A 147 -0.97 2.69 -6.82
C ALA A 147 -0.27 3.46 -5.68
N LEU A 148 -0.34 2.93 -4.46
CA LEU A 148 0.31 3.53 -3.29
C LEU A 148 1.84 3.57 -3.43
N ALA A 149 2.45 2.49 -3.94
CA ALA A 149 3.88 2.46 -4.23
C ALA A 149 4.28 3.53 -5.27
N SER A 150 3.47 3.68 -6.31
CA SER A 150 3.69 4.68 -7.37
C SER A 150 3.56 6.10 -6.84
N VAL A 151 2.56 6.38 -6.00
CA VAL A 151 2.39 7.69 -5.34
C VAL A 151 3.58 7.99 -4.41
N ALA A 152 4.04 7.01 -3.62
CA ALA A 152 5.21 7.20 -2.75
C ALA A 152 6.47 7.53 -3.56
N ALA A 153 6.71 6.82 -4.67
CA ALA A 153 7.81 7.11 -5.58
C ALA A 153 7.69 8.52 -6.20
N LEU A 154 6.49 8.93 -6.63
CA LEU A 154 6.25 10.27 -7.18
C LEU A 154 6.54 11.37 -6.16
N ILE A 155 6.06 11.23 -4.93
CA ILE A 155 6.34 12.18 -3.84
C ILE A 155 7.86 12.29 -3.62
N ALA A 156 8.58 11.17 -3.62
CA ALA A 156 10.03 11.16 -3.49
C ALA A 156 10.73 11.94 -4.60
N VAL A 157 10.29 11.77 -5.86
CA VAL A 157 10.79 12.53 -7.01
C VAL A 157 10.52 14.02 -6.83
N MET A 158 9.30 14.40 -6.46
CA MET A 158 8.95 15.81 -6.24
C MET A 158 9.79 16.46 -5.14
N LEU A 159 10.04 15.74 -4.04
CA LEU A 159 10.89 16.21 -2.94
C LEU A 159 12.36 16.34 -3.37
N GLU A 160 12.89 15.40 -4.14
CA GLU A 160 14.25 15.48 -4.68
C GLU A 160 14.39 16.65 -5.67
N LEU A 161 13.39 16.89 -6.53
CA LEU A 161 13.36 18.04 -7.43
C LEU A 161 13.31 19.37 -6.65
N ARG A 162 12.46 19.45 -5.62
CA ARG A 162 12.40 20.61 -4.73
C ARG A 162 13.74 20.85 -4.04
N ARG A 163 14.39 19.79 -3.55
CA ARG A 163 15.72 19.86 -2.93
C ARG A 163 16.78 20.39 -3.90
N ARG A 164 16.73 20.00 -5.17
CA ARG A 164 17.67 20.48 -6.20
C ARG A 164 17.46 21.94 -6.59
N ARG A 165 16.21 22.43 -6.54
CA ARG A 165 15.89 23.84 -6.85
C ARG A 165 16.34 24.84 -5.77
N GLY A 166 16.70 24.35 -4.58
CA GLY A 166 17.13 25.19 -3.46
C GLY A 166 15.95 25.92 -2.78
N PRO A 167 16.21 26.60 -1.64
CA PRO A 167 15.24 27.49 -1.03
C PRO A 167 14.87 28.60 -2.01
N VAL A 168 13.60 28.99 -2.05
CA VAL A 168 13.21 30.24 -2.75
C VAL A 168 14.01 31.37 -2.08
N PRO A 169 14.79 32.16 -2.84
CA PRO A 169 15.53 33.27 -2.25
C PRO A 169 14.54 34.19 -1.53
N PRO A 170 14.91 34.73 -0.36
CA PRO A 170 14.05 35.68 0.33
C PRO A 170 13.73 36.82 -0.63
N THR A 171 12.47 37.27 -0.61
CA THR A 171 12.06 38.44 -1.39
C THR A 171 13.02 39.58 -1.05
N PRO A 172 13.68 40.20 -2.04
CA PRO A 172 14.57 41.32 -1.76
C PRO A 172 13.81 42.37 -0.96
N PRO A 173 14.45 43.06 0.01
CA PRO A 173 13.81 44.15 0.70
C PRO A 173 13.28 45.14 -0.32
N LEU A 174 12.06 45.63 -0.12
CA LEU A 174 11.47 46.66 -0.96
C LEU A 174 12.46 47.84 -1.05
N PRO A 175 12.67 48.42 -2.26
CA PRO A 175 13.46 49.63 -2.42
C PRO A 175 13.04 50.68 -1.38
N PRO A 176 14.00 51.44 -0.82
CA PRO A 176 13.70 52.42 0.23
C PRO A 176 12.63 53.43 -0.20
N GLU A 177 12.56 53.76 -1.49
CA GLU A 177 11.54 54.65 -2.07
C GLU A 177 10.10 54.12 -1.92
N ILE A 178 9.89 52.80 -1.92
CA ILE A 178 8.58 52.16 -1.76
C ILE A 178 8.25 51.95 -0.27
N ALA A 179 9.26 51.60 0.54
CA ALA A 179 9.11 51.46 1.99
C ALA A 179 8.84 52.80 2.68
N GLU A 180 9.44 53.88 2.20
CA GLU A 180 9.17 55.25 2.62
C GLU A 180 7.78 55.72 2.14
N GLY A 181 7.37 55.35 0.92
CA GLY A 181 6.04 55.64 0.39
C GLY A 181 4.91 55.06 1.24
N GLU A 182 5.02 53.80 1.66
CA GLU A 182 4.01 53.15 2.53
C GLU A 182 3.99 53.72 3.96
N SER A 183 5.16 54.00 4.54
CA SER A 183 5.24 54.58 5.89
C SER A 183 4.74 56.03 5.93
N HIS A 184 4.94 56.81 4.85
CA HIS A 184 4.32 58.13 4.68
C HIS A 184 2.81 58.04 4.44
N ALA A 185 2.33 57.10 3.63
CA ALA A 185 0.90 56.90 3.41
C ALA A 185 0.16 56.52 4.70
N VAL A 186 0.70 55.58 5.47
CA VAL A 186 0.13 55.13 6.76
C VAL A 186 0.19 56.22 7.83
N ARG A 187 1.31 56.99 7.92
CA ARG A 187 1.38 58.17 8.79
C ARG A 187 0.37 59.24 8.38
N SER A 188 0.23 59.52 7.09
CA SER A 188 -0.68 60.57 6.62
C SER A 188 -2.16 60.21 6.80
N TRP A 189 -2.51 58.92 6.71
CA TRP A 189 -3.86 58.43 6.98
C TRP A 189 -4.19 58.46 8.48
N THR A 190 -3.27 58.01 9.34
CA THR A 190 -3.45 58.05 10.80
C THR A 190 -3.57 59.47 11.36
N TRP A 191 -2.93 60.46 10.74
CA TRP A 191 -3.11 61.87 11.10
C TRP A 191 -4.43 62.50 10.61
N ARG A 192 -5.04 61.99 9.53
CA ARG A 192 -6.30 62.52 9.00
C ARG A 192 -7.56 61.98 9.68
N ASN A 193 -7.50 60.81 10.32
CA ASN A 193 -8.66 60.18 10.96
C ASN A 193 -8.43 59.94 12.47
N PRO A 194 -8.59 60.96 13.32
CA PRO A 194 -8.46 60.81 14.78
C PRO A 194 -9.53 59.91 15.42
N TRP A 195 -10.59 59.54 14.69
CA TRP A 195 -11.73 58.77 15.20
C TRP A 195 -11.58 57.23 15.05
N GLY A 196 -10.48 56.74 14.47
CA GLY A 196 -10.29 55.31 14.16
C GLY A 196 -9.80 54.41 15.30
N ARG A 197 -9.68 54.91 16.54
CA ARG A 197 -9.37 54.08 17.72
C ARG A 197 -10.66 53.84 18.52
N ARG A 198 -11.35 52.74 18.24
CA ARG A 198 -12.28 52.08 19.17
C ARG A 198 -12.13 50.57 19.03
#